data_AF-A0A8I1ZPR0-F1
#
_entry.id   AF-A0A8I1ZPR0-F1
#
_cell.length_a   1.000
_cell.length_b   1.000
_cell.length_c   1.000
_cell.angle_alpha   90.00
_cell.angle_beta   90.00
_cell.angle_gamma   90.00
#
_symmetry.space_group_name_H-M   'P 1'
#
loop_
_entity.id
_entity.type
_entity.pdbx_description
1 polymer ?
#
loop_
_entity_poly.entity_id
_entity_poly.type
_entity_poly.pdbx_seq_one_letter_code
_entity_poly.pdbx_strand_id
1 'polypeptide(L)'
;MKSRYSIPLCTLALVLVIHASTGTAAVSWQIMDTGYVTNDLYAVWGIADDDILSAGEDGIILYCNDGTSWGEYDSGTIQHLYAIWGDISGIVIAAGEAGRIVSLEGPVFSPMQSPTSAFDIYGLWGASDSEVFGVGQNGYALFFDGTSWETLSSPMGFNLTGVWGSDAENVFAVGEAGTILHYDGYMWEEVAGVPTISDLNAIWGSSASDIYAVGEAGTILHYDGSTWESMAGPTVLDLTCLWGSADDDIFAAGELNTLIHYDGDTWETIGIPLAVLTDIHAIWGSSSGRLYLAGDTGITLLYERDDHIQPEVIATDPEQGETGVPTSTQIRFLLPETMDRETINTSTLTLTSGAAAVPGEVTYSGRVATFTPDDNLDYATQYTATVSTGARDLSGNALRQAFSVTFTTEATPGEDDDSGGGCFLQSARHGRDDHQRSRVNPEAARYPSTS
;
A
#
# COMPACT_ATOMS: atom_id res chain seq x y z
N MET A 1 -53.02 -2.52 -1.42
CA MET A 1 -53.16 -3.82 -0.73
C MET A 1 -52.99 -4.94 -1.75
N LYS A 2 -51.75 -5.40 -1.95
CA LYS A 2 -51.45 -6.69 -2.57
C LYS A 2 -50.45 -7.37 -1.66
N SER A 3 -50.85 -8.57 -1.24
CA SER A 3 -50.21 -9.46 -0.29
C SER A 3 -48.80 -9.84 -0.74
N ARG A 4 -47.77 -9.45 0.02
CA ARG A 4 -46.43 -10.05 -0.07
C ARG A 4 -46.50 -11.42 0.58
N TYR A 5 -46.35 -12.48 -0.21
CA TYR A 5 -46.05 -13.80 0.33
C TYR A 5 -44.57 -13.80 0.73
N SER A 6 -44.33 -13.75 2.04
CA SER A 6 -43.02 -13.98 2.62
C SER A 6 -42.81 -15.49 2.70
N ILE A 7 -41.81 -16.00 1.97
CA ILE A 7 -41.27 -17.33 2.17
C ILE A 7 -40.12 -17.16 3.16
N PRO A 8 -40.15 -17.77 4.35
CA PRO A 8 -39.05 -17.64 5.29
C PRO A 8 -37.94 -18.60 4.84
N LEU A 9 -36.91 -18.07 4.18
CA LEU A 9 -35.62 -18.75 4.12
C LEU A 9 -34.91 -18.50 5.44
N CYS A 10 -35.19 -19.38 6.40
CA CYS A 10 -34.29 -19.63 7.50
C CYS A 10 -33.18 -20.52 6.92
N THR A 11 -32.07 -19.91 6.52
CA THR A 11 -30.88 -20.64 6.08
C THR A 11 -29.76 -20.28 7.02
N LEU A 12 -29.25 -21.29 7.73
CA LEU A 12 -27.96 -21.25 8.41
C LEU A 12 -26.94 -20.60 7.47
N ALA A 13 -26.26 -19.55 7.95
CA ALA A 13 -24.97 -19.14 7.40
C ALA A 13 -24.00 -20.32 7.60
N LEU A 14 -23.91 -21.18 6.60
CA LEU A 14 -22.87 -22.20 6.52
C LEU A 14 -21.66 -21.50 5.93
N VAL A 15 -20.68 -21.17 6.76
CA VAL A 15 -19.34 -20.77 6.31
C VAL A 15 -18.77 -21.95 5.53
N LEU A 16 -18.87 -21.90 4.20
CA LEU A 16 -18.34 -22.94 3.32
C LEU A 16 -16.89 -22.57 3.00
N VAL A 17 -15.96 -23.01 3.86
CA VAL A 17 -14.52 -22.89 3.59
C VAL A 17 -14.15 -23.97 2.56
N ILE A 18 -14.00 -23.58 1.29
CA ILE A 18 -13.53 -24.49 0.23
C ILE A 18 -12.01 -24.34 0.12
N HIS A 19 -11.29 -25.42 0.41
CA HIS A 19 -9.85 -25.50 0.18
C HIS A 19 -9.62 -26.13 -1.20
N ALA A 20 -9.03 -25.39 -2.14
CA ALA A 20 -8.53 -25.94 -3.39
C ALA A 20 -7.04 -26.31 -3.20
N SER A 21 -6.71 -27.61 -3.20
CA SER A 21 -5.31 -28.06 -3.12
C SER A 21 -4.76 -28.36 -4.52
N THR A 22 -4.39 -27.33 -5.25
CA THR A 22 -3.33 -27.40 -6.27
C THR A 22 -2.04 -26.94 -5.59
N GLY A 23 -0.88 -27.52 -5.93
CA GLY A 23 0.38 -27.42 -5.16
C GLY A 23 1.07 -26.05 -5.08
N THR A 24 0.31 -24.95 -5.12
CA THR A 24 0.65 -23.58 -4.74
C THR A 24 -0.08 -23.24 -3.43
N ALA A 25 0.19 -22.09 -2.80
CA ALA A 25 -0.30 -21.74 -1.46
C ALA A 25 -1.80 -22.06 -1.22
N ALA A 26 -2.16 -22.45 0.01
CA ALA A 26 -3.55 -22.79 0.33
C ALA A 26 -4.43 -21.53 0.27
N VAL A 27 -5.17 -21.38 -0.82
CA VAL A 27 -6.12 -20.29 -1.02
C VAL A 27 -7.42 -20.62 -0.29
N SER A 28 -7.97 -19.68 0.50
CA SER A 28 -9.25 -19.82 1.19
C SER A 28 -10.26 -18.83 0.64
N TRP A 29 -11.45 -19.33 0.32
CA TRP A 29 -12.54 -18.54 -0.22
C TRP A 29 -13.66 -18.37 0.81
N GLN A 30 -14.15 -17.14 0.95
CA GLN A 30 -15.33 -16.82 1.74
C GLN A 30 -16.35 -16.06 0.88
N ILE A 31 -17.51 -16.66 0.70
CA ILE A 31 -18.67 -15.96 0.14
C ILE A 31 -19.18 -15.00 1.22
N MET A 32 -19.26 -13.71 0.88
CA MET A 32 -19.83 -12.72 1.79
C MET A 32 -21.33 -12.63 1.54
N ASP A 33 -22.14 -13.09 2.50
CA ASP A 33 -23.58 -12.85 2.46
C ASP A 33 -23.84 -11.38 2.77
N THR A 34 -24.07 -10.60 1.72
CA THR A 34 -24.42 -9.19 1.86
C THR A 34 -25.82 -9.03 2.44
N GLY A 35 -26.69 -10.04 2.34
CA GLY A 35 -28.13 -9.91 2.60
C GLY A 35 -28.88 -9.17 1.49
N TYR A 36 -28.18 -8.70 0.44
CA TYR A 36 -28.66 -7.88 -0.68
C TYR A 36 -28.27 -8.55 -2.01
N VAL A 37 -28.91 -9.69 -2.31
CA VAL A 37 -28.42 -10.67 -3.29
C VAL A 37 -29.02 -10.55 -4.70
N THR A 38 -29.51 -9.37 -5.10
CA THR A 38 -30.07 -9.17 -6.45
C THR A 38 -29.42 -8.06 -7.26
N ASN A 39 -28.58 -7.24 -6.63
CA ASN A 39 -28.00 -6.07 -7.28
C ASN A 39 -26.56 -6.36 -7.66
N ASP A 40 -26.20 -5.96 -8.87
CA ASP A 40 -24.82 -6.06 -9.34
C ASP A 40 -23.98 -4.97 -8.67
N LEU A 41 -22.76 -5.33 -8.29
CA LEU A 41 -21.81 -4.42 -7.66
C LEU A 41 -20.70 -4.13 -8.65
N TYR A 42 -20.57 -2.86 -9.02
CA TYR A 42 -19.66 -2.41 -10.08
C TYR A 42 -18.30 -1.96 -9.54
N ALA A 43 -18.25 -1.56 -8.26
CA ALA A 43 -17.02 -1.05 -7.67
C ALA A 43 -16.84 -1.54 -6.23
N VAL A 44 -15.58 -1.72 -5.83
CA VAL A 44 -15.18 -2.00 -4.44
C VAL A 44 -13.94 -1.19 -4.10
N TRP A 45 -13.88 -0.70 -2.87
CA TRP A 45 -12.76 0.04 -2.33
C TRP A 45 -12.68 -0.17 -0.82
N GLY A 46 -11.48 -0.08 -0.24
CA GLY A 46 -11.30 -0.19 1.21
C GLY A 46 -10.16 0.67 1.74
N ILE A 47 -10.19 0.91 3.06
CA ILE A 47 -9.10 1.56 3.81
C ILE A 47 -8.28 0.51 4.56
N ALA A 48 -8.94 -0.55 5.02
CA ALA A 48 -8.36 -1.60 5.83
C ALA A 48 -9.05 -2.93 5.55
N ASP A 49 -8.49 -4.01 6.07
CA ASP A 49 -9.02 -5.37 5.97
C ASP A 49 -10.50 -5.48 6.29
N ASP A 50 -10.97 -4.71 7.26
CA ASP A 50 -12.32 -4.76 7.78
C ASP A 50 -13.06 -3.45 7.57
N ASP A 51 -12.62 -2.58 6.64
CA ASP A 51 -13.28 -1.30 6.31
C ASP A 51 -13.40 -1.16 4.79
N ILE A 52 -14.48 -1.77 4.27
CA ILE A 52 -14.72 -1.98 2.84
C ILE A 52 -16.04 -1.34 2.45
N LEU A 53 -16.04 -0.68 1.31
CA LEU A 53 -17.21 -0.10 0.66
C LEU A 53 -17.37 -0.69 -0.74
N SER A 54 -18.61 -0.88 -1.16
CA SER A 54 -18.94 -1.29 -2.52
C SER A 54 -20.15 -0.52 -3.03
N ALA A 55 -20.15 -0.19 -4.31
CA ALA A 55 -21.22 0.55 -4.97
C ALA A 55 -21.69 -0.19 -6.22
N GLY A 56 -22.95 0.00 -6.60
CA GLY A 56 -23.51 -0.74 -7.73
C GLY A 56 -24.87 -0.29 -8.24
N GLU A 57 -25.63 -1.28 -8.70
CA GLU A 57 -26.96 -1.15 -9.29
C GLU A 57 -27.95 -0.43 -8.34
N ASP A 58 -28.89 0.31 -8.92
CA ASP A 58 -29.90 1.11 -8.22
C ASP A 58 -29.38 2.05 -7.11
N GLY A 59 -28.12 2.47 -7.20
CA GLY A 59 -27.50 3.37 -6.24
C GLY A 59 -27.15 2.71 -4.91
N ILE A 60 -27.06 1.39 -4.86
CA ILE A 60 -26.66 0.67 -3.65
C ILE A 60 -25.25 1.07 -3.23
N ILE A 61 -25.06 1.32 -1.94
CA ILE A 61 -23.74 1.46 -1.31
C ILE A 61 -23.72 0.56 -0.10
N LEU A 62 -22.89 -0.48 -0.15
CA LEU A 62 -22.67 -1.42 0.94
C LEU A 62 -21.40 -1.06 1.70
N TYR A 63 -21.39 -1.32 3.01
CA TYR A 63 -20.21 -1.16 3.86
C TYR A 63 -20.01 -2.37 4.76
N CYS A 64 -18.75 -2.72 5.04
CA CYS A 64 -18.35 -3.75 5.98
C CYS A 64 -17.25 -3.19 6.87
N ASN A 65 -17.56 -3.02 8.17
CA ASN A 65 -16.66 -2.37 9.14
C ASN A 65 -16.11 -3.36 10.20
N ASP A 66 -16.40 -4.64 10.04
CA ASP A 66 -16.00 -5.72 10.97
C ASP A 66 -15.51 -7.00 10.27
N GLY A 67 -15.31 -6.93 8.95
CA GLY A 67 -14.87 -8.05 8.11
C GLY A 67 -15.89 -9.16 7.89
N THR A 68 -17.11 -9.06 8.45
CA THR A 68 -18.08 -10.16 8.45
C THR A 68 -19.53 -9.76 8.18
N SER A 69 -19.92 -8.53 8.49
CA SER A 69 -21.29 -8.05 8.45
C SER A 69 -21.40 -6.86 7.51
N TRP A 70 -22.31 -6.97 6.55
CA TRP A 70 -22.61 -5.89 5.61
C TRP A 70 -23.78 -5.03 6.10
N GLY A 71 -23.60 -3.73 6.03
CA GLY A 71 -24.67 -2.73 6.11
C GLY A 71 -24.82 -1.98 4.79
N GLU A 72 -25.86 -1.16 4.71
CA GLU A 72 -26.18 -0.33 3.55
C GLU A 72 -26.24 1.14 3.96
N TYR A 73 -25.61 2.00 3.17
CA TYR A 73 -25.80 3.44 3.23
C TYR A 73 -26.95 3.87 2.30
N ASP A 74 -27.77 4.81 2.76
CA ASP A 74 -28.68 5.53 1.85
C ASP A 74 -27.86 6.51 1.00
N SER A 75 -27.70 6.19 -0.29
CA SER A 75 -27.00 7.02 -1.26
C SER A 75 -27.81 8.25 -1.70
N GLY A 76 -29.11 8.28 -1.40
CA GLY A 76 -30.03 9.32 -1.87
C GLY A 76 -30.24 9.32 -3.39
N THR A 77 -29.92 8.23 -4.09
CA THR A 77 -30.12 8.06 -5.54
C THR A 77 -30.58 6.65 -5.89
N ILE A 78 -31.21 6.52 -7.06
CA ILE A 78 -31.55 5.24 -7.69
C ILE A 78 -30.76 5.00 -8.98
N GLN A 79 -29.91 5.95 -9.36
CA GLN A 79 -29.02 5.83 -10.50
C GLN A 79 -27.88 4.87 -10.15
N HIS A 80 -27.46 4.07 -11.12
CA HIS A 80 -26.32 3.16 -10.94
C HIS A 80 -25.06 3.92 -10.54
N LEU A 81 -24.29 3.36 -9.62
CA LEU A 81 -22.98 3.88 -9.21
C LEU A 81 -21.92 2.92 -9.74
N TYR A 82 -21.16 3.37 -10.74
CA TYR A 82 -20.17 2.54 -11.43
C TYR A 82 -18.79 2.58 -10.78
N ALA A 83 -18.50 3.63 -10.01
CA ALA A 83 -17.20 3.83 -9.37
C ALA A 83 -17.37 4.29 -7.93
N ILE A 84 -16.47 3.84 -7.06
CA ILE A 84 -16.30 4.35 -5.70
C ILE A 84 -14.81 4.49 -5.41
N TRP A 85 -14.45 5.58 -4.77
CA TRP A 85 -13.09 5.87 -4.33
C TRP A 85 -13.15 6.63 -3.00
N GLY A 86 -12.13 6.45 -2.18
CA GLY A 86 -11.96 7.26 -0.98
C GLY A 86 -10.49 7.45 -0.62
N ASP A 87 -10.27 8.20 0.45
CA ASP A 87 -8.94 8.44 1.00
C ASP A 87 -8.88 8.18 2.52
N ILE A 88 -7.67 8.25 3.07
CA ILE A 88 -7.42 8.09 4.49
C ILE A 88 -7.88 9.29 5.35
N SER A 89 -8.21 10.43 4.74
CA SER A 89 -8.78 11.59 5.44
C SER A 89 -10.26 11.36 5.78
N GLY A 90 -10.88 10.40 5.10
CA GLY A 90 -12.24 9.94 5.31
C GLY A 90 -13.22 10.45 4.25
N ILE A 91 -12.73 11.06 3.16
CA ILE A 91 -13.60 11.32 2.01
C ILE A 91 -13.90 10.01 1.31
N VAL A 92 -15.17 9.81 0.93
CA VAL A 92 -15.59 8.73 0.04
C VAL A 92 -16.51 9.33 -0.99
N ILE A 93 -16.25 9.06 -2.26
CA ILE A 93 -17.00 9.56 -3.41
C ILE A 93 -17.44 8.35 -4.23
N ALA A 94 -18.73 8.30 -4.57
CA ALA A 94 -19.25 7.38 -5.56
C ALA A 94 -19.86 8.16 -6.73
N ALA A 95 -19.67 7.66 -7.95
CA ALA A 95 -20.17 8.27 -9.16
C ALA A 95 -20.71 7.23 -10.15
N GLY A 96 -21.57 7.65 -11.08
CA GLY A 96 -22.11 6.73 -12.07
C GLY A 96 -23.05 7.36 -13.09
N GLU A 97 -24.19 6.71 -13.28
CA GLU A 97 -25.16 6.97 -14.34
C GLU A 97 -25.59 8.44 -14.40
N ALA A 98 -25.66 8.96 -15.63
CA ALA A 98 -26.02 10.34 -15.96
C ALA A 98 -25.26 11.39 -15.14
N GLY A 99 -24.01 11.09 -14.78
CA GLY A 99 -23.11 12.00 -14.08
C GLY A 99 -23.47 12.17 -12.61
N ARG A 100 -24.21 11.24 -12.01
CA ARG A 100 -24.51 11.29 -10.58
C ARG A 100 -23.21 11.19 -9.78
N ILE A 101 -23.05 12.08 -8.80
CA ILE A 101 -21.95 12.05 -7.84
C ILE A 101 -22.53 12.21 -6.44
N VAL A 102 -22.10 11.36 -5.51
CA VAL A 102 -22.44 11.43 -4.08
C VAL A 102 -21.15 11.31 -3.25
N SER A 103 -21.08 12.04 -2.15
CA SER A 103 -19.97 11.97 -1.19
C SER A 103 -20.45 11.62 0.21
N LEU A 104 -19.62 10.89 0.95
CA LEU A 104 -19.88 10.60 2.35
C LEU A 104 -19.52 11.81 3.21
N GLU A 105 -20.53 12.39 3.89
CA GLU A 105 -20.34 13.46 4.86
C GLU A 105 -20.90 13.01 6.22
N GLY A 106 -20.03 12.51 7.10
CA GLY A 106 -20.47 11.88 8.35
C GLY A 106 -21.10 10.51 8.10
N PRO A 107 -22.31 10.19 8.62
CA PRO A 107 -22.94 8.88 8.42
C PRO A 107 -23.87 8.81 7.20
N VAL A 108 -23.86 9.80 6.29
CA VAL A 108 -24.81 9.89 5.18
C VAL A 108 -24.12 10.30 3.89
N PHE A 109 -24.50 9.66 2.77
CA PHE A 109 -24.11 10.11 1.44
C PHE A 109 -24.99 11.28 0.99
N SER A 110 -24.34 12.35 0.55
CA SER A 110 -25.00 13.56 0.05
C SER A 110 -24.66 13.80 -1.42
N PRO A 111 -25.61 14.30 -2.23
CA PRO A 111 -25.34 14.61 -3.63
C PRO A 111 -24.34 15.77 -3.78
N MET A 112 -23.38 15.60 -4.69
CA MET A 112 -22.50 16.68 -5.16
C MET A 112 -23.01 17.24 -6.48
N GLN A 113 -22.70 18.52 -6.74
CA GLN A 113 -23.02 19.14 -8.02
C GLN A 113 -22.09 18.58 -9.11
N SER A 114 -22.66 17.84 -10.05
CA SER A 114 -21.95 17.37 -11.24
C SER A 114 -21.97 18.44 -12.35
N PRO A 115 -20.90 18.57 -13.16
CA PRO A 115 -20.89 19.46 -14.33
C PRO A 115 -21.69 18.87 -15.51
N THR A 116 -22.09 17.60 -15.44
CA THR A 116 -22.91 16.93 -16.45
C THR A 116 -24.14 16.26 -15.82
N SER A 117 -25.17 16.09 -16.64
CA SER A 117 -26.33 15.24 -16.33
C SER A 117 -26.65 14.29 -17.50
N ALA A 118 -25.70 14.11 -18.41
CA ALA A 118 -25.91 13.48 -19.72
C ALA A 118 -24.91 12.37 -20.03
N PHE A 119 -23.81 12.29 -19.28
CA PHE A 119 -22.73 11.34 -19.51
C PHE A 119 -22.49 10.57 -18.22
N ASP A 120 -22.36 9.26 -18.35
CA ASP A 120 -21.98 8.38 -17.25
C ASP A 120 -20.53 8.61 -16.84
N ILE A 121 -20.23 8.37 -15.56
CA ILE A 121 -18.86 8.35 -15.01
C ILE A 121 -18.55 6.89 -14.67
N TYR A 122 -17.59 6.28 -15.38
CA TYR A 122 -17.26 4.85 -15.25
C TYR A 122 -16.11 4.59 -14.29
N GLY A 123 -15.16 5.53 -14.15
CA GLY A 123 -13.99 5.38 -13.29
C GLY A 123 -13.74 6.58 -12.40
N LEU A 124 -13.22 6.33 -11.20
CA LEU A 124 -12.74 7.34 -10.25
C LEU A 124 -11.35 6.94 -9.73
N TRP A 125 -10.47 7.93 -9.60
CA TRP A 125 -9.19 7.79 -8.92
C TRP A 125 -8.78 9.14 -8.33
N GLY A 126 -8.18 9.16 -7.14
CA GLY A 126 -7.68 10.39 -6.55
C GLY A 126 -6.30 10.25 -5.92
N ALA A 127 -5.53 11.34 -5.99
CA ALA A 127 -4.24 11.50 -5.32
C ALA A 127 -4.41 11.97 -3.86
N SER A 128 -5.49 12.70 -3.58
CA SER A 128 -5.86 13.23 -2.27
C SER A 128 -7.36 13.57 -2.22
N ASP A 129 -7.89 13.93 -1.05
CA ASP A 129 -9.26 14.44 -0.89
C ASP A 129 -9.58 15.72 -1.68
N SER A 130 -8.57 16.35 -2.28
CA SER A 130 -8.72 17.56 -3.08
C SER A 130 -8.24 17.41 -4.53
N GLU A 131 -7.90 16.19 -4.94
CA GLU A 131 -7.35 15.90 -6.26
C GLU A 131 -7.92 14.57 -6.76
N VAL A 132 -9.20 14.59 -7.18
CA VAL A 132 -9.91 13.39 -7.65
C VAL A 132 -10.29 13.54 -9.11
N PHE A 133 -9.93 12.54 -9.91
CA PHE A 133 -10.23 12.42 -11.32
C PHE A 133 -11.40 11.47 -11.54
N GLY A 134 -12.26 11.81 -12.49
CA GLY A 134 -13.29 10.93 -13.01
C GLY A 134 -13.22 10.85 -14.52
N VAL A 135 -13.56 9.68 -15.07
CA VAL A 135 -13.61 9.44 -16.52
C VAL A 135 -14.87 8.67 -16.88
N GLY A 136 -15.35 8.81 -18.10
CA GLY A 136 -16.57 8.13 -18.51
C GLY A 136 -16.96 8.30 -19.98
N GLN A 137 -18.26 8.38 -20.20
CA GLN A 137 -18.88 8.25 -21.52
C GLN A 137 -18.43 9.33 -22.51
N ASN A 138 -18.20 8.96 -23.77
CA ASN A 138 -17.77 9.85 -24.87
C ASN A 138 -16.52 10.70 -24.53
N GLY A 139 -15.56 10.12 -23.81
CA GLY A 139 -14.30 10.79 -23.45
C GLY A 139 -14.47 11.81 -22.34
N TYR A 140 -15.61 11.82 -21.64
CA TYR A 140 -15.85 12.77 -20.58
C TYR A 140 -14.86 12.56 -19.44
N ALA A 141 -14.17 13.64 -19.05
CA ALA A 141 -13.21 13.66 -17.97
C ALA A 141 -13.52 14.83 -17.03
N LEU A 142 -13.32 14.62 -15.73
CA LEU A 142 -13.60 15.61 -14.71
C LEU A 142 -12.54 15.57 -13.61
N PHE A 143 -12.34 16.70 -12.94
CA PHE A 143 -11.42 16.88 -11.83
C PHE A 143 -12.14 17.54 -10.66
N PHE A 144 -11.86 17.09 -9.45
CA PHE A 144 -12.37 17.63 -8.20
C PHE A 144 -11.22 18.29 -7.45
N ASP A 145 -11.38 19.58 -7.13
CA ASP A 145 -10.37 20.43 -6.46
C ASP A 145 -10.52 20.47 -4.93
N GLY A 146 -11.28 19.54 -4.35
CA GLY A 146 -11.65 19.54 -2.92
C GLY A 146 -12.90 20.37 -2.61
N THR A 147 -13.40 21.16 -3.57
CA THR A 147 -14.59 22.02 -3.39
C THR A 147 -15.64 21.78 -4.47
N SER A 148 -15.22 21.64 -5.72
CA SER A 148 -16.12 21.53 -6.87
C SER A 148 -15.53 20.66 -7.97
N TRP A 149 -16.43 20.10 -8.78
CA TRP A 149 -16.07 19.36 -9.98
C TRP A 149 -15.98 20.31 -11.18
N GLU A 150 -14.93 20.14 -11.98
CA GLU A 150 -14.76 20.80 -13.27
C GLU A 150 -14.53 19.79 -14.39
N THR A 151 -14.93 20.15 -15.61
CA THR A 151 -14.72 19.31 -16.79
C THR A 151 -13.32 19.52 -17.34
N LEU A 152 -12.59 18.43 -17.53
CA LEU A 152 -11.34 18.43 -18.28
C LEU A 152 -11.62 18.09 -19.75
N SER A 153 -10.97 18.81 -20.67
CA SER A 153 -11.11 18.53 -22.10
C SER A 153 -10.31 17.29 -22.48
N SER A 154 -10.97 16.30 -23.06
CA SER A 154 -10.34 15.12 -23.67
C SER A 154 -10.23 15.30 -25.19
N PRO A 155 -9.14 14.81 -25.83
CA PRO A 155 -9.02 14.82 -27.29
C PRO A 155 -9.90 13.75 -27.98
N MET A 156 -10.49 12.83 -27.22
CA MET A 156 -11.23 11.67 -27.76
C MET A 156 -12.74 11.72 -27.48
N GLY A 157 -13.50 11.03 -28.31
CA GLY A 157 -14.96 10.83 -28.15
C GLY A 157 -15.36 9.39 -27.86
N PHE A 158 -14.41 8.52 -27.52
CA PHE A 158 -14.63 7.13 -27.11
C PHE A 158 -14.86 7.02 -25.61
N ASN A 159 -15.57 6.00 -25.14
CA ASN A 159 -15.77 5.82 -23.70
C ASN A 159 -14.44 5.55 -23.00
N LEU A 160 -14.24 6.19 -21.84
CA LEU A 160 -13.12 5.92 -20.93
C LEU A 160 -13.65 5.13 -19.73
N THR A 161 -13.09 3.96 -19.50
CA THR A 161 -13.59 2.93 -18.57
C THR A 161 -12.82 2.91 -17.26
N GLY A 162 -11.52 3.14 -17.30
CA GLY A 162 -10.63 3.10 -16.14
C GLY A 162 -9.73 4.33 -16.05
N VAL A 163 -9.35 4.70 -14.82
CA VAL A 163 -8.42 5.81 -14.53
C VAL A 163 -7.52 5.44 -13.36
N TRP A 164 -6.24 5.80 -13.46
CA TRP A 164 -5.24 5.63 -12.41
C TRP A 164 -4.14 6.68 -12.57
N GLY A 165 -3.51 7.12 -11.49
CA GLY A 165 -2.35 8.01 -11.55
C GLY A 165 -1.28 7.68 -10.51
N SER A 166 -0.06 8.17 -10.73
CA SER A 166 0.99 8.17 -9.70
C SER A 166 0.87 9.39 -8.78
N ASP A 167 0.35 10.49 -9.31
CA ASP A 167 0.08 11.75 -8.64
C ASP A 167 -0.90 12.57 -9.50
N ALA A 168 -1.34 13.74 -9.03
CA ALA A 168 -2.33 14.56 -9.72
C ALA A 168 -1.83 15.17 -11.04
N GLU A 169 -0.53 15.15 -11.32
CA GLU A 169 0.09 15.64 -12.55
C GLU A 169 0.48 14.51 -13.51
N ASN A 170 0.21 13.26 -13.15
CA ASN A 170 0.54 12.08 -13.93
C ASN A 170 -0.57 11.04 -13.80
N VAL A 171 -1.58 11.16 -14.65
CA VAL A 171 -2.80 10.34 -14.62
C VAL A 171 -3.02 9.71 -15.99
N PHE A 172 -3.37 8.44 -16.01
CA PHE A 172 -3.72 7.69 -17.21
C PHE A 172 -5.20 7.30 -17.19
N ALA A 173 -5.81 7.33 -18.36
CA ALA A 173 -7.16 6.82 -18.58
C ALA A 173 -7.16 5.84 -19.75
N VAL A 174 -7.95 4.78 -19.64
CA VAL A 174 -8.08 3.74 -20.67
C VAL A 174 -9.53 3.62 -21.13
N GLY A 175 -9.75 3.06 -22.32
CA GLY A 175 -11.10 2.93 -22.86
C GLY A 175 -11.21 2.17 -24.18
N GLU A 176 -12.30 2.44 -24.89
CA GLU A 176 -12.65 1.74 -26.14
C GLU A 176 -11.58 1.90 -27.22
N ALA A 177 -11.55 0.96 -28.15
CA ALA A 177 -10.66 0.91 -29.31
C ALA A 177 -9.16 0.98 -28.95
N GLY A 178 -8.78 0.46 -27.78
CA GLY A 178 -7.40 0.50 -27.27
C GLY A 178 -6.95 1.91 -26.84
N THR A 179 -7.88 2.82 -26.56
CA THR A 179 -7.55 4.20 -26.19
C THR A 179 -6.79 4.22 -24.86
N ILE A 180 -5.64 4.89 -24.85
CA ILE A 180 -4.93 5.30 -23.63
C ILE A 180 -4.67 6.80 -23.71
N LEU A 181 -5.12 7.54 -22.70
CA LEU A 181 -4.83 8.96 -22.53
C LEU A 181 -3.88 9.15 -21.35
N HIS A 182 -3.01 10.14 -21.44
CA HIS A 182 -2.14 10.59 -20.37
C HIS A 182 -2.40 12.07 -20.08
N TYR A 183 -2.63 12.40 -18.81
CA TYR A 183 -2.76 13.75 -18.29
C TYR A 183 -1.44 14.17 -17.66
N ASP A 184 -0.87 15.26 -18.15
CA ASP A 184 0.45 15.76 -17.78
C ASP A 184 0.42 16.87 -16.72
N GLY A 185 -0.71 17.01 -16.00
CA GLY A 185 -0.96 18.13 -15.09
C GLY A 185 -1.61 19.35 -15.75
N TYR A 186 -1.69 19.38 -17.08
CA TYR A 186 -2.29 20.48 -17.84
C TYR A 186 -3.40 20.02 -18.78
N MET A 187 -3.18 18.93 -19.52
CA MET A 187 -4.13 18.43 -20.52
C MET A 187 -4.01 16.93 -20.76
N TRP A 188 -5.09 16.35 -21.27
CA TRP A 188 -5.11 14.97 -21.74
C TRP A 188 -4.52 14.88 -23.15
N GLU A 189 -3.59 13.95 -23.35
CA GLU A 189 -3.01 13.60 -24.64
C GLU A 189 -3.20 12.11 -24.95
N GLU A 190 -3.42 11.78 -26.22
CA GLU A 190 -3.48 10.38 -26.66
C GLU A 190 -2.07 9.78 -26.66
N VAL A 191 -1.92 8.62 -26.02
CA VAL A 191 -0.68 7.85 -26.06
C VAL A 191 -0.61 7.09 -27.38
N ALA A 192 0.42 7.38 -28.17
CA ALA A 192 0.64 6.71 -29.44
C ALA A 192 1.33 5.34 -29.27
N GLY A 193 1.10 4.43 -30.23
CA GLY A 193 1.84 3.17 -30.31
C GLY A 193 1.36 2.07 -29.37
N VAL A 194 0.15 2.21 -28.80
CA VAL A 194 -0.49 1.16 -27.99
C VAL A 194 -0.71 -0.10 -28.85
N PRO A 195 -0.26 -1.29 -28.42
CA PRO A 195 -0.23 -2.50 -29.26
C PRO A 195 -1.57 -3.28 -29.23
N THR A 196 -2.71 -2.59 -29.14
CA THR A 196 -4.04 -3.20 -29.23
C THR A 196 -5.05 -2.26 -29.86
N ILE A 197 -6.18 -2.83 -30.32
CA ILE A 197 -7.40 -2.10 -30.70
C ILE A 197 -8.62 -2.63 -29.95
N SER A 198 -8.44 -3.62 -29.08
CA SER A 198 -9.50 -4.13 -28.20
C SER A 198 -9.80 -3.09 -27.13
N ASP A 199 -11.02 -3.11 -26.61
CA ASP A 199 -11.41 -2.20 -25.54
C ASP A 199 -10.60 -2.52 -24.28
N LEU A 200 -10.07 -1.48 -23.64
CA LEU A 200 -9.41 -1.57 -22.35
C LEU A 200 -10.42 -1.21 -21.27
N ASN A 201 -10.45 -1.97 -20.18
CA ASN A 201 -11.48 -1.87 -19.13
C ASN A 201 -10.92 -1.34 -17.81
N ALA A 202 -9.67 -1.65 -17.48
CA ALA A 202 -9.06 -1.24 -16.23
C ALA A 202 -7.57 -0.91 -16.38
N ILE A 203 -7.08 -0.06 -15.48
CA ILE A 203 -5.70 0.40 -15.42
C ILE A 203 -5.26 0.52 -13.95
N TRP A 204 -4.01 0.16 -13.69
CA TRP A 204 -3.36 0.25 -12.39
C TRP A 204 -1.85 0.36 -12.59
N GLY A 205 -1.13 0.98 -11.67
CA GLY A 205 0.33 0.98 -11.69
C GLY A 205 0.94 0.95 -10.29
N SER A 206 2.18 0.47 -10.22
CA SER A 206 3.02 0.57 -9.02
C SER A 206 3.78 1.90 -8.99
N SER A 207 4.01 2.50 -10.16
CA SER A 207 4.70 3.79 -10.33
C SER A 207 4.37 4.42 -11.69
N ALA A 208 4.78 5.68 -11.89
CA ALA A 208 4.67 6.37 -13.19
C ALA A 208 5.37 5.65 -14.36
N SER A 209 6.24 4.68 -14.07
CA SER A 209 7.01 3.92 -15.05
C SER A 209 6.71 2.42 -15.03
N ASP A 210 5.67 2.01 -14.32
CA ASP A 210 5.27 0.60 -14.21
C ASP A 210 3.75 0.54 -14.07
N ILE A 211 3.08 0.42 -15.22
CA ILE A 211 1.63 0.54 -15.35
C ILE A 211 1.11 -0.62 -16.18
N TYR A 212 -0.03 -1.16 -15.78
CA TYR A 212 -0.70 -2.28 -16.41
C TYR A 212 -2.11 -1.86 -16.82
N ALA A 213 -2.54 -2.34 -17.99
CA ALA A 213 -3.91 -2.17 -18.47
C ALA A 213 -4.46 -3.50 -18.97
N VAL A 214 -5.71 -3.78 -18.67
CA VAL A 214 -6.40 -5.02 -19.06
C VAL A 214 -7.71 -4.71 -19.77
N GLY A 215 -8.20 -5.65 -20.58
CA GLY A 215 -9.40 -5.43 -21.37
C GLY A 215 -9.97 -6.67 -22.05
N GLU A 216 -10.71 -6.43 -23.12
CA GLU A 216 -11.40 -7.48 -23.90
C GLU A 216 -10.43 -8.49 -24.52
N ALA A 217 -10.94 -9.69 -24.79
CA ALA A 217 -10.24 -10.82 -25.39
C ALA A 217 -8.97 -11.24 -24.63
N GLY A 218 -8.95 -11.04 -23.30
CA GLY A 218 -7.79 -11.32 -22.44
C GLY A 218 -6.61 -10.39 -22.69
N THR A 219 -6.85 -9.18 -23.19
CA THR A 219 -5.80 -8.19 -23.44
C THR A 219 -5.11 -7.81 -22.13
N ILE A 220 -3.78 -7.91 -22.09
CA ILE A 220 -2.93 -7.43 -21.01
C ILE A 220 -1.80 -6.60 -21.63
N LEU A 221 -1.68 -5.36 -21.18
CA LEU A 221 -0.63 -4.43 -21.58
C LEU A 221 0.20 -4.01 -20.37
N HIS A 222 1.49 -3.78 -20.59
CA HIS A 222 2.44 -3.28 -19.60
C HIS A 222 3.23 -2.10 -20.15
N TYR A 223 3.40 -1.08 -19.34
CA TYR A 223 4.17 0.12 -19.63
C TYR A 223 5.41 0.14 -18.75
N ASP A 224 6.59 0.14 -19.39
CA ASP A 224 7.90 0.11 -18.73
C ASP A 224 8.50 1.50 -18.45
N GLY A 225 7.68 2.55 -18.54
CA GLY A 225 8.14 3.94 -18.45
C GLY A 225 8.58 4.54 -19.78
N SER A 226 8.59 3.75 -20.86
CA SER A 226 8.92 4.22 -22.21
C SER A 226 7.89 3.78 -23.25
N THR A 227 7.48 2.52 -23.22
CA THR A 227 6.61 1.91 -24.24
C THR A 227 5.58 0.98 -23.63
N TRP A 228 4.41 0.93 -24.26
CA TRP A 228 3.40 -0.09 -23.97
C TRP A 228 3.70 -1.35 -24.79
N GLU A 229 3.79 -2.48 -24.10
CA GLU A 229 3.96 -3.80 -24.70
C GLU A 229 2.82 -4.73 -24.31
N SER A 230 2.51 -5.71 -25.17
CA SER A 230 1.52 -6.74 -24.85
C SER A 230 2.18 -7.87 -24.08
N MET A 231 1.55 -8.30 -22.99
CA MET A 231 1.94 -9.48 -22.23
C MET A 231 1.07 -10.68 -22.59
N ALA A 232 1.65 -11.88 -22.50
CA ALA A 232 0.89 -13.11 -22.65
C ALA A 232 0.14 -13.43 -21.35
N GLY A 233 -1.18 -13.63 -21.46
CA GLY A 233 -2.03 -14.08 -20.35
C GLY A 233 -2.54 -15.52 -20.54
N PRO A 234 -3.08 -16.14 -19.47
CA PRO A 234 -3.58 -17.51 -19.51
C PRO A 234 -5.04 -17.62 -20.02
N THR A 235 -5.69 -16.50 -20.34
CA THR A 235 -7.11 -16.41 -20.72
C THR A 235 -7.31 -15.63 -22.01
N VAL A 236 -8.47 -15.83 -22.63
CA VAL A 236 -8.98 -15.05 -23.77
C VAL A 236 -10.35 -14.42 -23.46
N LEU A 237 -10.80 -14.54 -22.22
CA LEU A 237 -12.03 -13.93 -21.72
C LEU A 237 -11.77 -12.48 -21.34
N ASP A 238 -12.82 -11.67 -21.30
CA ASP A 238 -12.69 -10.25 -21.03
C ASP A 238 -12.27 -10.03 -19.56
N LEU A 239 -11.26 -9.19 -19.38
CA LEU A 239 -10.81 -8.73 -18.07
C LEU A 239 -11.42 -7.34 -17.84
N THR A 240 -12.09 -7.17 -16.72
CA THR A 240 -12.89 -5.97 -16.40
C THR A 240 -12.24 -5.10 -15.33
N CYS A 241 -11.43 -5.71 -14.44
CA CYS A 241 -10.83 -5.02 -13.31
C CYS A 241 -9.39 -5.49 -13.02
N LEU A 242 -8.65 -4.61 -12.35
CA LEU A 242 -7.22 -4.75 -12.10
C LEU A 242 -6.86 -4.08 -10.76
N TRP A 243 -6.06 -4.75 -9.95
CA TRP A 243 -5.49 -4.20 -8.71
C TRP A 243 -4.15 -4.88 -8.41
N GLY A 244 -3.20 -4.16 -7.85
CA GLY A 244 -1.94 -4.72 -7.39
C GLY A 244 -1.50 -4.15 -6.05
N SER A 245 -0.69 -4.93 -5.33
CA SER A 245 -0.01 -4.50 -4.10
C SER A 245 1.45 -4.07 -4.35
N ALA A 246 2.06 -4.61 -5.41
CA ALA A 246 3.43 -4.38 -5.83
C ALA A 246 3.57 -4.63 -7.35
N ASP A 247 4.75 -4.31 -7.90
CA ASP A 247 5.13 -4.56 -9.31
C ASP A 247 5.21 -6.06 -9.65
N ASP A 248 5.28 -6.92 -8.63
CA ASP A 248 5.32 -8.38 -8.71
C ASP A 248 4.10 -9.07 -8.05
N ASP A 249 3.04 -8.31 -7.75
CA ASP A 249 1.83 -8.85 -7.12
C ASP A 249 0.58 -8.13 -7.63
N ILE A 250 0.07 -8.58 -8.77
CA ILE A 250 -1.03 -7.93 -9.50
C ILE A 250 -2.11 -8.95 -9.84
N PHE A 251 -3.36 -8.56 -9.64
CA PHE A 251 -4.54 -9.38 -9.88
C PHE A 251 -5.42 -8.71 -10.92
N ALA A 252 -5.86 -9.50 -11.91
CA ALA A 252 -6.89 -9.08 -12.86
C ALA A 252 -8.04 -10.08 -12.86
N ALA A 253 -9.26 -9.58 -12.98
CA ALA A 253 -10.45 -10.42 -12.99
C ALA A 253 -11.46 -9.93 -14.02
N GLY A 254 -12.43 -10.77 -14.34
CA GLY A 254 -13.48 -10.43 -15.29
C GLY A 254 -14.49 -11.55 -15.51
N GLU A 255 -14.79 -11.81 -16.78
CA GLU A 255 -15.90 -12.68 -17.17
C GLU A 255 -15.77 -14.12 -16.65
N LEU A 256 -16.93 -14.73 -16.38
CA LEU A 256 -17.06 -16.16 -16.06
C LEU A 256 -16.18 -16.61 -14.87
N ASN A 257 -16.07 -15.78 -13.83
CA ASN A 257 -15.19 -15.98 -12.68
C ASN A 257 -13.70 -16.10 -13.04
N THR A 258 -13.25 -15.46 -14.10
CA THR A 258 -11.82 -15.39 -14.42
C THR A 258 -11.12 -14.55 -13.37
N LEU A 259 -10.11 -15.13 -12.72
CA LEU A 259 -9.14 -14.42 -11.88
C LEU A 259 -7.74 -14.90 -12.29
N ILE A 260 -6.85 -13.95 -12.54
CA ILE A 260 -5.46 -14.19 -12.87
C ILE A 260 -4.56 -13.36 -11.97
N HIS A 261 -3.38 -13.89 -11.66
CA HIS A 261 -2.37 -13.27 -10.80
C HIS A 261 -1.03 -13.24 -11.51
N TYR A 262 -0.33 -12.12 -11.35
CA TYR A 262 1.01 -11.88 -11.83
C TYR A 262 1.97 -11.89 -10.65
N ASP A 263 3.00 -12.74 -10.72
CA ASP A 263 4.00 -12.95 -9.68
C ASP A 263 5.34 -12.24 -9.95
N GLY A 264 5.36 -11.29 -10.88
CA GLY A 264 6.57 -10.62 -11.37
C GLY A 264 7.26 -11.33 -12.55
N ASP A 265 6.87 -12.58 -12.85
CA ASP A 265 7.40 -13.34 -13.98
C ASP A 265 6.30 -13.72 -14.99
N THR A 266 5.16 -14.27 -14.52
CA THR A 266 4.10 -14.80 -15.38
C THR A 266 2.70 -14.57 -14.83
N TRP A 267 1.72 -14.48 -15.73
CA TRP A 267 0.29 -14.48 -15.36
C TRP A 267 -0.24 -15.92 -15.26
N GLU A 268 -0.77 -16.29 -14.10
CA GLU A 268 -1.38 -17.59 -13.83
C GLU A 268 -2.85 -17.46 -13.44
N THR A 269 -3.67 -18.46 -13.80
CA THR A 269 -5.08 -18.49 -13.41
C THR A 269 -5.24 -19.00 -11.98
N ILE A 270 -5.99 -18.24 -11.18
CA ILE A 270 -6.46 -18.68 -9.86
C ILE A 270 -7.87 -19.24 -10.01
N GLY A 271 -8.05 -20.50 -9.59
CA GLY A 271 -9.36 -21.15 -9.64
C GLY A 271 -10.29 -20.63 -8.57
N ILE A 272 -11.37 -19.96 -8.96
CA ILE A 272 -12.47 -19.61 -8.05
C ILE A 272 -13.37 -20.85 -7.86
N PRO A 273 -13.64 -21.31 -6.62
CA PRO A 273 -14.58 -22.39 -6.37
C PRO A 273 -15.94 -22.09 -6.99
N LEU A 274 -16.36 -22.94 -7.93
CA LEU A 274 -17.61 -22.81 -8.66
C LEU A 274 -18.80 -22.70 -7.70
N ALA A 275 -19.42 -21.51 -7.62
CA ALA A 275 -20.85 -21.26 -7.29
C ALA A 275 -21.23 -19.79 -6.99
N VAL A 276 -20.40 -18.77 -7.24
CA VAL A 276 -20.55 -17.50 -6.48
C VAL A 276 -20.82 -16.22 -7.28
N LEU A 277 -20.12 -15.95 -8.40
CA LEU A 277 -20.37 -14.80 -9.27
C LEU A 277 -20.53 -15.28 -10.74
N THR A 278 -21.07 -14.46 -11.64
CA THR A 278 -20.95 -14.71 -13.10
C THR A 278 -19.78 -13.93 -13.65
N ASP A 279 -19.85 -12.61 -13.58
CA ASP A 279 -18.75 -11.71 -13.95
C ASP A 279 -18.27 -10.93 -12.71
N ILE A 280 -16.96 -10.69 -12.63
CA ILE A 280 -16.35 -9.84 -11.61
C ILE A 280 -16.21 -8.45 -12.23
N HIS A 281 -16.60 -7.39 -11.53
CA HIS A 281 -16.55 -6.01 -12.03
C HIS A 281 -15.49 -5.17 -11.34
N ALA A 282 -15.13 -5.51 -10.09
CA ALA A 282 -14.10 -4.80 -9.36
C ALA A 282 -13.34 -5.72 -8.40
N ILE A 283 -12.08 -5.35 -8.19
CA ILE A 283 -11.16 -6.00 -7.26
C ILE A 283 -10.48 -4.93 -6.41
N TRP A 284 -10.37 -5.19 -5.11
CA TRP A 284 -9.56 -4.39 -4.21
C TRP A 284 -8.85 -5.31 -3.22
N GLY A 285 -7.57 -5.03 -2.98
CA GLY A 285 -6.78 -5.75 -1.99
C GLY A 285 -6.38 -4.88 -0.80
N SER A 286 -6.30 -5.52 0.36
CA SER A 286 -5.75 -4.90 1.56
C SER A 286 -4.25 -5.15 1.69
N SER A 287 -3.60 -4.38 2.56
CA SER A 287 -2.17 -4.53 2.85
C SER A 287 -1.81 -5.86 3.54
N SER A 288 -2.78 -6.60 4.07
CA SER A 288 -2.58 -7.93 4.64
C SER A 288 -2.70 -9.07 3.62
N GLY A 289 -3.10 -8.76 2.37
CA GLY A 289 -3.29 -9.75 1.31
C GLY A 289 -4.74 -10.22 1.12
N ARG A 290 -5.72 -9.66 1.85
CA ARG A 290 -7.14 -9.96 1.58
C ARG A 290 -7.57 -9.32 0.26
N LEU A 291 -8.25 -10.08 -0.59
CA LEU A 291 -8.77 -9.62 -1.87
C LEU A 291 -10.31 -9.66 -1.87
N TYR A 292 -10.93 -8.52 -2.11
CA TYR A 292 -12.36 -8.37 -2.24
C TYR A 292 -12.73 -8.29 -3.71
N LEU A 293 -13.59 -9.20 -4.16
CA LEU A 293 -14.11 -9.27 -5.53
C LEU A 293 -15.58 -8.89 -5.50
N ALA A 294 -15.94 -7.80 -6.17
CA ALA A 294 -17.32 -7.41 -6.37
C ALA A 294 -17.73 -7.71 -7.82
N GLY A 295 -18.94 -8.24 -8.00
CA GLY A 295 -19.41 -8.64 -9.32
C GLY A 295 -20.91 -8.85 -9.36
N ASP A 296 -21.34 -9.61 -10.35
CA ASP A 296 -22.73 -10.00 -10.50
C ASP A 296 -23.20 -10.74 -9.25
N THR A 297 -24.35 -10.34 -8.71
CA THR A 297 -25.00 -10.99 -7.55
C THR A 297 -24.27 -10.93 -6.20
N GLY A 298 -23.22 -10.12 -6.04
CA GLY A 298 -22.68 -9.76 -4.72
C GLY A 298 -21.15 -9.61 -4.62
N ILE A 299 -20.62 -9.87 -3.42
CA ILE A 299 -19.19 -9.74 -3.08
C ILE A 299 -18.66 -11.11 -2.65
N THR A 300 -17.50 -11.48 -3.17
CA THR A 300 -16.73 -12.63 -2.70
C THR A 300 -15.40 -12.16 -2.12
N LEU A 301 -15.06 -12.66 -0.94
CA LEU A 301 -13.76 -12.45 -0.31
C LEU A 301 -12.85 -13.63 -0.61
N LEU A 302 -11.67 -13.31 -1.09
CA LEU A 302 -10.54 -14.18 -1.26
C LEU A 302 -9.52 -13.88 -0.15
N TYR A 303 -9.17 -14.91 0.62
CA TYR A 303 -8.00 -14.89 1.47
C TYR A 303 -6.84 -15.43 0.66
N GLU A 304 -5.98 -14.53 0.19
CA GLU A 304 -4.63 -14.90 -0.19
C GLU A 304 -3.65 -14.37 0.84
N ARG A 305 -2.54 -15.08 0.99
CA ARG A 305 -1.51 -14.91 2.03
C ARG A 305 -1.84 -15.53 3.39
N ASP A 306 -2.00 -16.85 3.36
CA ASP A 306 -1.30 -17.68 4.35
C ASP A 306 0.22 -17.56 4.05
N ASP A 307 0.80 -16.38 4.27
CA ASP A 307 2.24 -16.30 4.41
C ASP A 307 2.59 -17.16 5.63
N HIS A 308 3.36 -18.22 5.43
CA HIS A 308 3.92 -19.07 6.50
C HIS A 308 5.43 -18.86 6.64
N ILE A 309 5.99 -17.90 5.90
CA ILE A 309 7.41 -17.60 5.89
C ILE A 309 7.71 -16.79 7.13
N GLN A 310 8.23 -17.48 8.15
CA GLN A 310 8.62 -16.82 9.38
C GLN A 310 9.74 -15.79 9.11
N PRO A 311 9.58 -14.54 9.57
CA PRO A 311 10.56 -13.49 9.34
C PRO A 311 11.89 -13.77 10.08
N GLU A 312 13.00 -13.29 9.52
CA GLU A 312 14.34 -13.32 10.12
C GLU A 312 14.95 -11.92 10.13
N VAL A 313 15.56 -11.52 11.25
CA VAL A 313 16.26 -10.22 11.37
C VAL A 313 17.39 -10.16 10.34
N ILE A 314 17.41 -9.10 9.52
CA ILE A 314 18.42 -8.89 8.47
C ILE A 314 19.72 -8.36 9.05
N ALA A 315 19.65 -7.33 9.90
CA ALA A 315 20.82 -6.63 10.41
C ALA A 315 20.52 -5.93 11.74
N THR A 316 21.58 -5.59 12.48
CA THR A 316 21.50 -4.81 13.72
C THR A 316 22.57 -3.73 13.80
N ASP A 317 22.26 -2.69 14.56
CA ASP A 317 23.17 -1.62 14.97
C ASP A 317 22.96 -1.38 16.47
N PRO A 318 23.93 -1.68 17.36
CA PRO A 318 25.27 -2.18 17.08
C PRO A 318 25.33 -3.56 16.41
N GLU A 319 26.45 -3.86 15.75
CA GLU A 319 26.70 -5.17 15.14
C GLU A 319 27.09 -6.23 16.20
N GLN A 320 27.00 -7.51 15.83
CA GLN A 320 27.33 -8.62 16.71
C GLN A 320 28.79 -8.58 17.19
N GLY A 321 28.96 -8.38 18.50
CA GLY A 321 30.26 -8.33 19.17
C GLY A 321 30.95 -6.98 19.10
N GLU A 322 30.28 -5.92 18.64
CA GLU A 322 30.86 -4.59 18.51
C GLU A 322 31.35 -4.05 19.87
N THR A 323 32.49 -3.36 19.87
CA THR A 323 33.12 -2.79 21.07
C THR A 323 33.38 -1.30 20.88
N GLY A 324 33.33 -0.52 21.96
CA GLY A 324 33.52 0.93 21.86
C GLY A 324 32.25 1.68 21.47
N VAL A 325 31.10 1.02 21.63
CA VAL A 325 29.79 1.61 21.35
C VAL A 325 29.52 2.77 22.31
N PRO A 326 29.11 3.96 21.83
CA PRO A 326 28.80 5.09 22.70
C PRO A 326 27.76 4.72 23.77
N THR A 327 27.93 5.24 24.98
CA THR A 327 26.96 4.98 26.08
C THR A 327 25.55 5.52 25.79
N SER A 328 25.41 6.47 24.86
CA SER A 328 24.13 7.03 24.42
C SER A 328 23.50 6.33 23.20
N THR A 329 24.00 5.14 22.82
CA THR A 329 23.54 4.43 21.61
C THR A 329 22.07 3.99 21.73
N GLN A 330 21.37 4.06 20.60
CA GLN A 330 20.10 3.38 20.37
C GLN A 330 20.36 2.06 19.65
N ILE A 331 19.63 1.01 20.00
CA ILE A 331 19.77 -0.30 19.36
C ILE A 331 18.72 -0.45 18.27
N ARG A 332 19.12 -0.76 17.04
CA ARG A 332 18.24 -0.86 15.87
C ARG A 332 18.31 -2.26 15.27
N PHE A 333 17.16 -2.77 14.83
CA PHE A 333 17.00 -4.03 14.11
C PHE A 333 16.34 -3.74 12.77
N LEU A 334 16.95 -4.20 11.67
CA LEU A 334 16.35 -4.19 10.33
C LEU A 334 15.59 -5.50 10.11
N LEU A 335 14.30 -5.38 9.84
CA LEU A 335 13.39 -6.50 9.64
C LEU A 335 13.18 -6.78 8.14
N PRO A 336 12.84 -8.03 7.76
CA PRO A 336 12.80 -8.45 6.35
C PRO A 336 11.63 -7.88 5.58
N GLU A 337 10.64 -7.39 6.30
CA GLU A 337 9.39 -6.86 5.80
C GLU A 337 8.74 -5.97 6.86
N THR A 338 7.53 -5.49 6.55
CA THR A 338 6.72 -4.75 7.50
C THR A 338 6.13 -5.69 8.55
N MET A 339 6.51 -5.50 9.81
CA MET A 339 5.98 -6.24 10.96
C MET A 339 4.70 -5.61 11.54
N ASP A 340 3.91 -6.40 12.27
CA ASP A 340 2.79 -5.90 13.08
C ASP A 340 3.31 -4.99 14.20
N ARG A 341 2.96 -3.70 14.12
CA ARG A 341 3.42 -2.66 15.04
C ARG A 341 3.00 -2.92 16.48
N GLU A 342 1.88 -3.60 16.72
CA GLU A 342 1.43 -3.92 18.08
C GLU A 342 2.31 -4.97 18.74
N THR A 343 2.92 -5.85 17.94
CA THR A 343 3.82 -6.90 18.43
C THR A 343 5.26 -6.43 18.60
N ILE A 344 5.64 -5.27 18.08
CA ILE A 344 6.97 -4.66 18.26
C ILE A 344 6.92 -3.68 19.43
N ASN A 345 7.20 -4.18 20.64
CA ASN A 345 7.07 -3.43 21.87
C ASN A 345 8.10 -3.90 22.93
N THR A 346 8.05 -3.34 24.13
CA THR A 346 9.01 -3.63 25.23
C THR A 346 8.94 -5.06 25.79
N SER A 347 7.93 -5.85 25.41
CA SER A 347 7.86 -7.29 25.75
C SER A 347 8.57 -8.18 24.72
N THR A 348 8.71 -7.71 23.48
CA THR A 348 9.31 -8.47 22.38
C THR A 348 10.70 -7.98 22.03
N LEU A 349 11.01 -6.70 22.26
CA LEU A 349 12.35 -6.12 22.15
C LEU A 349 12.85 -5.73 23.54
N THR A 350 13.94 -6.35 23.96
CA THR A 350 14.50 -6.19 25.31
C THR A 350 16.00 -5.96 25.27
N LEU A 351 16.52 -5.26 26.28
CA LEU A 351 17.95 -5.05 26.50
C LEU A 351 18.33 -5.50 27.91
N THR A 352 19.43 -6.24 28.05
CA THR A 352 19.94 -6.71 29.34
C THR A 352 21.43 -6.47 29.51
N SER A 353 21.86 -6.29 30.76
CA SER A 353 23.26 -6.40 31.19
C SER A 353 23.38 -7.61 32.11
N GLY A 354 23.96 -8.70 31.59
CA GLY A 354 23.88 -10.00 32.23
C GLY A 354 22.42 -10.45 32.42
N ALA A 355 21.99 -10.59 33.68
CA ALA A 355 20.62 -10.96 34.04
C ALA A 355 19.70 -9.76 34.35
N ALA A 356 20.25 -8.54 34.42
CA ALA A 356 19.48 -7.35 34.74
C ALA A 356 18.85 -6.75 33.47
N ALA A 357 17.54 -6.47 33.50
CA ALA A 357 16.86 -5.76 32.44
C ALA A 357 17.22 -4.27 32.47
N VAL A 358 17.46 -3.69 31.30
CA VAL A 358 17.67 -2.26 31.09
C VAL A 358 16.35 -1.67 30.61
N PRO A 359 15.78 -0.68 31.30
CA PRO A 359 14.54 -0.05 30.88
C PRO A 359 14.77 0.87 29.66
N GLY A 360 13.73 1.04 28.86
CA GLY A 360 13.77 1.82 27.63
C GLY A 360 12.46 1.78 26.87
N GLU A 361 12.39 2.59 25.82
CA GLU A 361 11.26 2.68 24.90
C GLU A 361 11.54 1.95 23.59
N VAL A 362 10.48 1.37 22.99
CA VAL A 362 10.53 0.74 21.67
C VAL A 362 9.73 1.56 20.69
N THR A 363 10.34 1.88 19.55
CA THR A 363 9.69 2.51 18.40
C THR A 363 9.87 1.65 17.16
N TYR A 364 8.91 1.74 16.25
CA TYR A 364 8.95 1.00 14.99
C TYR A 364 8.46 1.89 13.84
N SER A 365 9.29 2.06 12.82
CA SER A 365 9.03 2.90 11.65
C SER A 365 9.64 2.28 10.39
N GLY A 366 8.86 2.22 9.32
CA GLY A 366 9.22 1.46 8.11
C GLY A 366 9.45 -0.01 8.47
N ARG A 367 10.71 -0.44 8.40
CA ARG A 367 11.16 -1.80 8.74
C ARG A 367 12.20 -1.84 9.86
N VAL A 368 12.34 -0.74 10.58
CA VAL A 368 13.37 -0.56 11.61
C VAL A 368 12.71 -0.49 12.98
N ALA A 369 13.00 -1.49 13.83
CA ALA A 369 12.64 -1.49 15.23
C ALA A 369 13.80 -0.93 16.07
N THR A 370 13.52 0.07 16.90
CA THR A 370 14.53 0.80 17.68
C THR A 370 14.21 0.72 19.17
N PHE A 371 15.17 0.23 19.96
CA PHE A 371 15.16 0.30 21.41
C PHE A 371 16.01 1.49 21.88
N THR A 372 15.42 2.41 22.63
CA THR A 372 16.09 3.57 23.22
C THR A 372 16.16 3.40 24.74
N PRO A 373 17.35 3.16 25.32
CA PRO A 373 17.50 3.12 26.78
C PRO A 373 17.03 4.43 27.43
N ASP A 374 16.38 4.33 28.60
CA ASP A 374 15.89 5.52 29.33
C ASP A 374 17.06 6.40 29.83
N ASP A 375 18.15 5.73 30.23
CA ASP A 375 19.39 6.34 30.72
C ASP A 375 20.57 5.91 29.83
N ASN A 376 21.64 6.71 29.83
CA ASN A 376 22.90 6.30 29.20
C ASN A 376 23.37 4.97 29.80
N LEU A 377 23.85 4.07 28.92
CA LEU A 377 24.41 2.79 29.30
C LEU A 377 25.70 2.96 30.11
N ASP A 378 26.01 1.98 30.96
CA ASP A 378 27.24 1.96 31.73
C ASP A 378 28.45 1.78 30.81
N TYR A 379 29.56 2.42 31.15
CA TYR A 379 30.84 2.24 30.44
C TYR A 379 31.41 0.84 30.61
N ALA A 380 32.21 0.39 29.63
CA ALA A 380 32.91 -0.89 29.60
C ALA A 380 32.02 -2.10 29.95
N THR A 381 30.74 -2.01 29.60
CA THR A 381 29.71 -2.99 29.99
C THR A 381 29.18 -3.68 28.76
N GLN A 382 29.06 -5.01 28.86
CA GLN A 382 28.48 -5.82 27.80
C GLN A 382 26.95 -5.87 27.95
N TYR A 383 26.25 -5.57 26.87
CA TYR A 383 24.80 -5.64 26.78
C TYR A 383 24.37 -6.70 25.78
N THR A 384 23.18 -7.26 25.99
CA THR A 384 22.50 -8.17 25.06
C THR A 384 21.14 -7.59 24.71
N ALA A 385 20.92 -7.27 23.44
CA ALA A 385 19.60 -6.90 22.94
C ALA A 385 18.94 -8.11 22.26
N THR A 386 17.65 -8.31 22.48
CA THR A 386 16.92 -9.48 21.96
C THR A 386 15.60 -9.08 21.35
N VAL A 387 15.31 -9.61 20.16
CA VAL A 387 13.98 -9.66 19.54
C VAL A 387 13.44 -11.07 19.70
N SER A 388 12.33 -11.22 20.42
CA SER A 388 11.73 -12.53 20.71
C SER A 388 10.79 -12.99 19.60
N THR A 389 10.43 -14.28 19.61
CA THR A 389 9.40 -14.85 18.72
C THR A 389 7.99 -14.32 19.01
N GLY A 390 7.83 -13.38 19.95
CA GLY A 390 6.58 -12.64 20.13
C GLY A 390 6.36 -11.55 19.08
N ALA A 391 7.42 -11.09 18.41
CA ALA A 391 7.33 -10.20 17.26
C ALA A 391 6.79 -10.97 16.05
N ARG A 392 5.78 -10.40 15.38
CA ARG A 392 5.07 -11.03 14.26
C ARG A 392 5.00 -10.13 13.04
N ASP A 393 4.95 -10.73 11.86
CA ASP A 393 4.58 -10.01 10.63
C ASP A 393 3.06 -9.70 10.61
N LEU A 394 2.62 -9.02 9.55
CA LEU A 394 1.21 -8.67 9.36
C LEU A 394 0.32 -9.90 9.10
N SER A 395 0.89 -11.01 8.64
CA SER A 395 0.22 -12.30 8.45
C SER A 395 0.18 -13.16 9.73
N GLY A 396 0.77 -12.66 10.81
CA GLY A 396 0.78 -13.30 12.13
C GLY A 396 1.89 -14.33 12.32
N ASN A 397 2.84 -14.51 11.41
CA ASN A 397 3.97 -15.41 11.65
C ASN A 397 4.90 -14.81 12.70
N ALA A 398 5.26 -15.63 13.67
CA ALA A 398 6.33 -15.28 14.61
C ALA A 398 7.68 -15.25 13.89
N LEU A 399 8.59 -14.38 14.33
CA LEU A 399 10.01 -14.48 13.97
C LEU A 399 10.47 -15.94 14.07
N ARG A 400 11.23 -16.40 13.05
CA ARG A 400 11.65 -17.81 12.92
C ARG A 400 12.29 -18.33 14.20
N GLN A 401 13.09 -17.49 14.82
CA GLN A 401 13.70 -17.72 16.11
C GLN A 401 13.93 -16.39 16.81
N ALA A 402 14.06 -16.43 18.13
CA ALA A 402 14.54 -15.26 18.86
C ALA A 402 15.96 -14.91 18.36
N PHE A 403 16.16 -13.63 18.08
CA PHE A 403 17.44 -13.09 17.62
C PHE A 403 18.04 -12.25 18.74
N SER A 404 19.30 -12.50 19.08
CA SER A 404 20.02 -11.73 20.10
C SER A 404 21.33 -11.19 19.53
N VAL A 405 21.64 -9.93 19.87
CA VAL A 405 22.91 -9.29 19.57
C VAL A 405 23.61 -8.87 20.85
N THR A 406 24.93 -9.06 20.92
CA THR A 406 25.75 -8.62 22.07
C THR A 406 26.74 -7.54 21.65
N PHE A 407 26.88 -6.47 22.43
CA PHE A 407 27.86 -5.41 22.19
C PHE A 407 28.45 -4.88 23.50
N THR A 408 29.56 -4.15 23.44
CA THR A 408 30.26 -3.60 24.61
C THR A 408 30.45 -2.09 24.45
N THR A 409 30.01 -1.34 25.46
CA THR A 409 30.14 0.12 25.46
C THR A 409 31.59 0.59 25.59
N GLU A 410 31.83 1.84 25.22
CA GLU A 410 33.12 2.51 25.35
C GLU A 410 33.68 2.47 26.79
N ALA A 411 35.00 2.55 26.93
CA ALA A 411 35.63 2.62 28.23
C ALA A 411 35.33 3.96 28.92
N THR A 412 35.38 3.99 30.25
CA THR A 412 35.26 5.24 31.02
C THR A 412 36.28 6.26 30.50
N PRO A 413 35.88 7.50 30.20
CA PRO A 413 36.82 8.56 29.86
C PRO A 413 37.87 8.66 30.97
N GLY A 414 39.14 8.45 30.62
CA GLY A 414 40.21 8.47 31.61
C GLY A 414 40.29 9.84 32.28
N GLU A 415 40.32 9.88 33.61
CA GLU A 415 40.95 10.99 34.32
C GLU A 415 42.43 10.99 33.90
N ASP A 416 42.94 12.15 33.49
CA ASP A 416 44.35 12.35 33.16
C ASP A 416 45.25 11.67 34.20
N ASP A 417 46.22 10.87 33.73
CA ASP A 417 47.25 10.19 34.51
C ASP A 417 48.14 11.21 35.26
N ASP A 418 47.65 11.70 36.41
CA ASP A 418 48.42 12.43 37.41
C ASP A 418 48.66 11.51 38.62
N SER A 419 49.69 10.67 38.56
CA SER A 419 50.66 10.50 39.67
C SER A 419 51.63 9.33 39.45
N GLY A 420 52.93 9.63 39.29
CA GLY A 420 53.92 8.55 39.12
C GLY A 420 55.43 8.82 39.20
N GLY A 421 55.89 9.81 39.97
CA GLY A 421 57.15 9.78 40.75
C GLY A 421 58.51 9.32 40.15
N GLY A 422 59.40 10.30 39.93
CA GLY A 422 60.80 10.41 40.41
C GLY A 422 61.82 9.24 40.52
N CYS A 423 63.03 9.51 39.97
CA CYS A 423 64.40 9.07 40.36
C CYS A 423 64.90 7.65 39.96
N PHE A 424 66.10 7.38 39.45
CA PHE A 424 67.39 8.11 39.24
C PHE A 424 68.34 7.33 38.28
N LEU A 425 69.40 8.01 37.79
CA LEU A 425 70.66 7.58 37.11
C LEU A 425 70.64 7.61 35.55
N GLN A 426 71.60 8.17 34.80
CA GLN A 426 72.85 8.90 35.07
C GLN A 426 73.36 9.53 33.73
N SER A 427 73.85 10.77 33.81
CA SER A 427 74.70 11.57 32.90
C SER A 427 75.04 11.13 31.46
N ALA A 428 74.90 12.06 30.50
CA ALA A 428 75.98 12.46 29.58
C ALA A 428 75.72 13.84 28.94
N ARG A 429 76.79 14.61 28.75
CA ARG A 429 76.87 16.03 28.37
C ARG A 429 76.82 16.27 26.86
N HIS A 430 76.29 17.43 26.45
CA HIS A 430 76.64 18.35 25.32
C HIS A 430 75.36 18.78 24.60
N GLY A 431 75.08 20.04 24.27
CA GLY A 431 75.76 21.33 24.40
C GLY A 431 74.90 22.38 23.67
N ARG A 432 74.96 23.64 24.12
CA ARG A 432 74.93 24.94 23.38
C ARG A 432 74.06 25.07 22.11
N ASP A 433 73.40 26.17 21.78
CA ASP A 433 73.30 27.54 22.29
C ASP A 433 72.17 28.22 21.48
N ASP A 434 71.50 29.16 22.13
CA ASP A 434 70.99 30.46 21.65
C ASP A 434 70.04 30.69 20.45
N HIS A 435 69.12 31.63 20.76
CA HIS A 435 68.54 32.69 19.92
C HIS A 435 67.43 32.31 18.92
N GLN A 436 66.35 33.07 18.71
CA GLN A 436 65.82 34.36 19.20
C GLN A 436 64.34 34.48 18.78
N ARG A 437 63.58 35.24 19.58
CA ARG A 437 62.37 36.11 19.32
C ARG A 437 61.75 36.07 17.90
N SER A 438 60.43 36.04 17.70
CA SER A 438 59.49 37.17 17.88
C SER A 438 58.14 36.77 17.21
N ARG A 439 57.01 36.66 17.91
CA ARG A 439 55.90 37.64 18.03
C ARG A 439 55.19 38.11 16.74
N VAL A 440 53.88 37.82 16.71
CA VAL A 440 52.70 38.62 16.25
C VAL A 440 52.23 38.48 14.77
N ASN A 441 51.19 37.66 14.56
CA ASN A 441 49.75 37.92 14.22
C ASN A 441 49.36 39.05 13.19
N PRO A 442 48.08 39.13 12.72
CA PRO A 442 47.51 38.58 11.48
C PRO A 442 46.85 39.66 10.57
N GLU A 443 46.28 39.29 9.40
CA GLU A 443 45.12 39.89 8.68
C GLU A 443 45.10 39.38 7.21
N ALA A 444 44.04 38.72 6.71
CA ALA A 444 42.78 39.23 6.15
C ALA A 444 42.89 39.90 4.75
N ALA A 445 42.27 39.28 3.72
CA ALA A 445 41.66 39.93 2.52
C ALA A 445 41.14 38.83 1.57
N ARG A 446 39.82 38.70 1.37
CA ARG A 446 38.94 39.39 0.40
C ARG A 446 38.96 38.81 -1.03
N TYR A 447 37.75 38.49 -1.50
CA TYR A 447 37.29 38.32 -2.88
C TYR A 447 37.79 39.41 -3.85
N PRO A 448 37.74 39.14 -5.16
CA PRO A 448 36.78 39.89 -5.98
C PRO A 448 36.04 39.08 -7.06
N SER A 449 34.90 39.63 -7.46
CA SER A 449 34.08 39.31 -8.62
C SER A 449 34.60 39.96 -9.91
N THR A 450 34.20 39.39 -11.05
CA THR A 450 33.88 39.94 -12.40
C THR A 450 33.91 38.73 -13.35
N SER A 451 33.01 38.55 -14.32
CA SER A 451 32.20 39.45 -15.14
C SER A 451 30.97 38.73 -15.67
#